data_AF-A0A520V711-F1
#
_entry.id   AF-A0A520V711-F1
#
_cell.length_a   1.000
_cell.length_b   1.000
_cell.length_c   1.000
_cell.angle_alpha   90.00
_cell.angle_beta   90.00
_cell.angle_gamma   90.00
#
_symmetry.space_group_name_H-M   'P 1'
#
loop_
_entity.id
_entity.type
_entity.pdbx_description
1 polymer ?
#
loop_
_entity_poly.entity_id
_entity_poly.type
_entity_poly.pdbx_seq_one_letter_code
_entity_poly.pdbx_strand_id
1 'polypeptide(L)'
;MEQKEFLNTILPCKDTLYRLAKRLLVSSDEAEDAVQEVFLKLWKGRDKIHHYRSPEAFAVTMTKNYCLDRLKSRQASNLQI
;
A
#
# COMPACT_ATOMS: atom_id res chain seq x y z
N MET A 1 -12.91 6.48 12.72
CA MET A 1 -13.29 5.17 12.13
C MET A 1 -13.05 4.03 13.11
N GLU A 2 -14.01 3.13 13.30
CA GLU A 2 -13.84 1.90 14.09
C GLU A 2 -13.13 0.78 13.30
N GLN A 3 -12.58 -0.22 13.99
CA GLN A 3 -11.84 -1.33 13.36
C GLN A 3 -12.68 -2.10 12.34
N LYS A 4 -13.92 -2.45 12.69
CA LYS A 4 -14.81 -3.23 11.82
C LYS A 4 -15.13 -2.48 10.52
N GLU A 5 -15.37 -1.19 10.63
CA GLU A 5 -15.65 -0.30 9.50
C GLU A 5 -14.45 -0.16 8.55
N PHE A 6 -13.25 -0.02 9.11
CA PHE A 6 -12.02 0.00 8.34
C PHE A 6 -11.83 -1.29 7.55
N LEU A 7 -11.99 -2.44 8.21
CA LEU A 7 -11.84 -3.74 7.56
C LEU A 7 -12.85 -3.91 6.42
N ASN A 8 -14.11 -3.53 6.62
CA ASN A 8 -15.13 -3.61 5.56
C ASN A 8 -14.82 -2.68 4.37
N THR A 9 -14.17 -1.55 4.61
CA THR A 9 -13.85 -0.56 3.57
C THR A 9 -12.59 -0.93 2.78
N ILE A 10 -11.55 -1.43 3.46
CA ILE A 10 -10.20 -1.59 2.89
C ILE A 10 -9.88 -3.05 2.50
N LEU A 11 -10.39 -4.06 3.22
CA LEU A 11 -10.13 -5.47 2.87
C LEU A 11 -10.51 -5.86 1.44
N PRO A 12 -11.63 -5.35 0.86
CA PRO A 12 -11.97 -5.65 -0.53
C PRO A 12 -10.88 -5.24 -1.53
N CYS A 13 -10.04 -4.26 -1.17
CA CYS A 13 -8.95 -3.78 -2.02
C CYS A 13 -7.73 -4.72 -1.98
N LYS A 14 -7.60 -5.59 -0.97
CA LYS A 14 -6.36 -6.34 -0.65
C LYS A 14 -5.76 -7.03 -1.87
N ASP A 15 -6.56 -7.80 -2.61
CA ASP A 15 -6.07 -8.58 -3.74
C ASP A 15 -5.63 -7.70 -4.90
N THR A 16 -6.32 -6.58 -5.13
CA THR A 16 -5.93 -5.58 -6.13
C THR A 16 -4.61 -4.91 -5.76
N LEU A 17 -4.44 -4.52 -4.49
CA LEU A 17 -3.19 -3.93 -4.02
C LEU A 17 -2.03 -4.93 -4.09
N TYR A 18 -2.26 -6.18 -3.70
CA TYR A 18 -1.26 -7.24 -3.78
C TYR A 18 -0.82 -7.49 -5.23
N ARG A 19 -1.75 -7.63 -6.18
CA ARG A 19 -1.39 -7.82 -7.59
C ARG A 19 -0.61 -6.63 -8.15
N LEU A 20 -0.95 -5.41 -7.75
CA LEU A 20 -0.20 -4.20 -8.12
C LEU A 20 1.22 -4.24 -7.53
N ALA A 21 1.36 -4.47 -6.24
CA ALA A 21 2.65 -4.54 -5.56
C ALA A 21 3.52 -5.66 -6.14
N LYS A 22 2.95 -6.85 -6.37
CA LYS A 22 3.63 -7.99 -7.00
C LYS A 22 4.12 -7.68 -8.41
N ARG A 23 3.35 -6.91 -9.19
CA ARG A 23 3.78 -6.47 -10.53
C ARG A 23 4.95 -5.50 -10.48
N LEU A 24 5.01 -4.63 -9.47
CA LEU A 24 6.06 -3.62 -9.34
C LEU A 24 7.34 -4.17 -8.69
N LEU A 25 7.20 -4.98 -7.64
CA LEU A 25 8.32 -5.48 -6.83
C LEU A 25 8.82 -6.86 -7.25
N VAL A 26 8.06 -7.60 -8.07
CA VAL A 26 8.36 -8.95 -8.58
C VAL A 26 8.43 -10.04 -7.51
N SER A 27 8.92 -9.75 -6.30
CA SER A 27 8.94 -10.64 -5.15
C SER A 27 7.56 -10.80 -4.49
N SER A 28 7.24 -12.01 -4.04
CA SER A 28 5.97 -12.29 -3.34
C SER A 28 6.00 -11.71 -1.93
N ASP A 29 7.09 -11.98 -1.21
CA ASP A 29 7.27 -11.55 0.17
C ASP A 29 7.24 -10.03 0.26
N GLU A 30 7.93 -9.35 -0.66
CA GLU A 30 7.96 -7.89 -0.66
C GLU A 30 6.62 -7.26 -1.07
N ALA A 31 5.86 -7.94 -1.93
CA ALA A 31 4.53 -7.50 -2.28
C ALA A 31 3.58 -7.62 -1.09
N GLU A 32 3.71 -8.71 -0.31
CA GLU A 32 2.96 -8.90 0.92
C GLU A 32 3.33 -7.84 1.96
N ASP A 33 4.62 -7.63 2.20
CA ASP A 33 5.13 -6.59 3.10
C ASP A 33 4.64 -5.20 2.69
N ALA A 34 4.67 -4.88 1.39
CA ALA A 34 4.18 -3.60 0.88
C ALA A 34 2.69 -3.39 1.16
N VAL A 35 1.85 -4.40 0.94
CA VAL A 35 0.41 -4.32 1.24
C VAL A 35 0.18 -4.17 2.75
N GLN A 36 0.92 -4.92 3.58
CA GLN A 36 0.83 -4.80 5.03
C GLN A 36 1.21 -3.39 5.51
N GLU A 37 2.31 -2.84 5.02
CA GLU A 37 2.76 -1.50 5.39
C GLU A 37 1.77 -0.41 4.94
N VAL A 38 1.18 -0.56 3.75
CA VAL A 38 0.11 0.34 3.29
C VAL A 38 -1.12 0.25 4.20
N PHE A 39 -1.54 -0.95 4.59
CA PHE A 39 -2.67 -1.14 5.51
C PHE A 39 -2.40 -0.51 6.88
N LEU A 40 -1.19 -0.64 7.42
CA LEU A 40 -0.79 0.02 8.66
C LEU A 40 -0.83 1.55 8.54
N LYS A 41 -0.37 2.11 7.42
CA LYS A 41 -0.43 3.56 7.16
C LYS A 41 -1.88 4.05 7.02
N LEU A 42 -2.71 3.31 6.30
CA LEU A 42 -4.15 3.59 6.18
C LEU A 42 -4.83 3.55 7.56
N TRP A 43 -4.53 2.55 8.38
CA TRP A 43 -5.08 2.44 9.73
C TRP A 43 -4.68 3.61 10.65
N LYS A 44 -3.40 4.01 10.62
CA LYS A 44 -2.90 5.19 11.33
C LYS A 44 -3.60 6.48 10.86
N GLY A 45 -3.96 6.57 9.59
CA GLY A 45 -4.66 7.70 8.98
C GLY A 45 -6.17 7.55 8.86
N ARG A 46 -6.79 6.54 9.50
CA ARG A 46 -8.17 6.11 9.22
C ARG A 46 -9.24 7.18 9.36
N ASP A 47 -9.03 8.16 10.24
CA ASP A 47 -10.00 9.26 10.44
C ASP A 47 -10.05 10.20 9.22
N LYS A 48 -8.99 10.23 8.40
CA LYS A 48 -8.96 10.97 7.14
C LYS A 48 -9.58 10.19 5.98
N ILE A 49 -9.74 8.86 6.10
CA ILE A 49 -10.22 8.01 5.00
C ILE A 49 -11.63 8.42 4.54
N HIS A 50 -12.50 8.76 5.48
CA HIS A 50 -13.87 9.24 5.19
C HIS A 50 -13.93 10.53 4.38
N HIS A 51 -12.86 11.32 4.37
CA HIS A 51 -12.80 12.57 3.64
C HIS A 51 -12.42 12.37 2.16
N TYR A 52 -11.95 11.17 1.79
CA TYR A 52 -11.64 10.87 0.40
C TYR A 52 -12.88 10.38 -0.35
N ARG A 53 -13.07 10.90 -1.56
CA ARG A 53 -14.14 10.46 -2.47
C ARG A 53 -14.06 8.97 -2.82
N SER A 54 -12.85 8.39 -2.83
CA SER A 54 -12.62 6.97 -3.07
C SER A 54 -11.47 6.46 -2.20
N PRO A 55 -11.77 5.77 -1.09
CA PRO A 55 -10.78 5.07 -0.27
C PRO A 55 -9.94 4.06 -1.05
N GLU A 56 -10.55 3.37 -2.03
CA GLU A 56 -9.88 2.42 -2.90
C GLU A 56 -8.82 3.10 -3.78
N ALA A 57 -9.18 4.18 -4.48
CA ALA A 57 -8.23 4.91 -5.32
C ALA A 57 -7.05 5.46 -4.50
N PHE A 58 -7.34 5.91 -3.27
CA PHE A 58 -6.31 6.34 -2.33
C PHE A 58 -5.37 5.19 -1.94
N ALA A 59 -5.90 4.02 -1.59
CA ALA A 59 -5.12 2.83 -1.24
C ALA A 59 -4.25 2.33 -2.42
N VAL A 60 -4.79 2.33 -3.64
CA VAL A 60 -4.04 1.99 -4.87
C VAL A 60 -2.88 2.96 -5.08
N THR A 61 -3.13 4.27 -4.92
CA THR A 61 -2.10 5.30 -5.08
C THR A 61 -1.01 5.17 -4.02
N MET A 62 -1.37 4.96 -2.76
CA MET A 62 -0.41 4.72 -1.68
C MET A 62 0.45 3.48 -1.94
N THR A 63 -0.16 2.39 -2.42
CA THR A 63 0.56 1.15 -2.75
C THR A 63 1.56 1.37 -3.87
N LYS A 64 1.15 2.04 -4.94
CA LYS A 64 2.03 2.39 -6.06
C LYS A 64 3.22 3.22 -5.57
N ASN A 65 2.96 4.29 -4.81
CA ASN A 65 4.02 5.17 -4.32
C ASN A 65 5.00 4.43 -3.41
N TYR A 66 4.49 3.63 -2.47
CA TYR A 66 5.34 2.81 -1.60
C TYR A 66 6.27 1.88 -2.39
N CYS A 67 5.73 1.19 -3.40
CA CYS A 67 6.52 0.30 -4.24
C CYS A 67 7.59 1.07 -5.04
N LEU A 68 7.22 2.23 -5.61
CA LEU A 68 8.17 3.05 -6.37
C LEU A 68 9.30 3.59 -5.49
N ASP A 69 8.99 4.02 -4.25
CA ASP A 69 10.00 4.49 -3.31
C ASP A 69 10.94 3.35 -2.88
N ARG A 70 10.41 2.15 -2.69
CA ARG A 70 11.22 0.94 -2.43
C ARG A 70 12.19 0.65 -3.59
N LEU A 71 11.71 0.71 -4.83
CA LEU A 71 12.54 0.51 -6.03
C LEU A 71 13.63 1.58 -6.15
N LYS A 72 13.30 2.86 -5.92
CA LYS A 72 14.28 3.95 -5.91
C LYS A 72 15.34 3.75 -4.83
N SER A 73 14.94 3.35 -3.62
CA SER A 73 15.87 3.09 -2.51
C SER A 73 16.84 1.96 -2.85
N ARG A 74 16.39 0.89 -3.51
CA ARG A 74 17.28 -0.18 -4.01
C ARG A 74 18.24 0.29 -5.09
N GLN A 75 17.75 1.11 -6.02
CA GLN A 75 18.61 1.67 -7.03
C GLN A 75 19.71 2.52 -6.39
N ALA A 76 19.36 3.36 -5.41
CA ALA A 76 20.32 4.18 -4.68
C ALA A 76 21.34 3.34 -3.90
N SER A 77 20.94 2.24 -3.25
CA SER A 77 21.88 1.34 -2.57
C SER A 77 22.85 0.66 -3.54
N ASN A 78 22.40 0.34 -4.75
CA ASN A 78 23.24 -0.28 -5.77
C ASN A 78 24.25 0.69 -6.41
N LEU A 79 24.03 2.01 -6.27
CA LEU A 79 24.91 3.05 -6.80
C LEU A 79 26.01 3.48 -5.82
N GLN A 80 26.00 3.00 -4.57
CA GLN A 80 27.05 3.30 -3.58
C GLN A 80 28.27 2.38 -3.75
N ILE A 81 28.93 2.51 -4.90
CA ILE A 81 30.19 1.83 -5.23
C ILE A 81 31.32 2.87 -5.21
#